data_AF-A0A7W9ZK87-F1
#
_entry.id   AF-A0A7W9ZK87-F1
#
_cell.length_a   1.000
_cell.length_b   1.000
_cell.length_c   1.000
_cell.angle_alpha   90.00
_cell.angle_beta   90.00
_cell.angle_gamma   90.00
#
_symmetry.space_group_name_H-M   'P 1'
#
loop_
_entity.id
_entity.type
_entity.pdbx_description
1 polymer ?
#
loop_
_entity_poly.entity_id
_entity_poly.type
_entity_poly.pdbx_seq_one_letter_code
_entity_poly.pdbx_strand_id
1 'polypeptide(L)'
;MNDLNFRRQKLNRILTIRAYFRKLSERDLMNINKKISKINQFSDGIPNLLKNSNNFNDLYIRGYIDCLNYKKIQNFKILKELRKYYNECYDIYVDKYRQEKKIKILIKTLNNSIIKSKEKKESLLLDEYVNYKVCQNLRDESE
;
A
#
# COMPACT_ATOMS: atom_id res chain seq x y z
N MET A 1 -1.18 -27.12 19.50
CA MET A 1 -0.70 -26.05 18.58
C MET A 1 -0.03 -24.98 19.42
N ASN A 2 1.27 -24.66 19.23
CA ASN A 2 1.95 -23.63 20.03
C ASN A 2 1.14 -22.31 20.02
N ASP A 3 0.92 -21.70 21.19
CA ASP A 3 0.19 -20.43 21.36
C ASP A 3 0.70 -19.33 20.39
N LEU A 4 2.02 -19.28 20.18
CA LEU A 4 2.66 -18.37 19.22
C LEU A 4 2.25 -18.62 17.76
N ASN A 5 2.05 -19.88 17.36
CA ASN A 5 1.60 -20.21 16.00
C ASN A 5 0.15 -19.80 15.78
N PHE A 6 -0.71 -19.94 16.79
CA PHE A 6 -2.09 -19.50 16.74
C PHE A 6 -2.18 -17.96 16.64
N ARG A 7 -1.41 -17.24 17.47
CA ARG A 7 -1.28 -15.77 17.41
C ARG A 7 -0.80 -15.30 16.03
N ARG A 8 0.16 -16.02 15.41
CA ARG A 8 0.65 -15.72 14.06
C ARG A 8 -0.44 -15.83 13.01
N GLN A 9 -1.23 -16.91 13.05
CA GLN A 9 -2.35 -17.08 12.12
C GLN A 9 -3.40 -15.96 12.27
N LYS A 10 -3.72 -15.57 13.50
CA LYS A 10 -4.66 -14.46 13.77
C LYS A 10 -4.14 -13.14 13.19
N LEU A 11 -2.86 -12.81 13.40
CA LEU A 11 -2.24 -11.62 12.82
C LEU A 11 -2.22 -11.64 11.30
N ASN A 12 -1.95 -12.80 10.68
CA ASN A 12 -2.00 -12.94 9.22
C ASN A 12 -3.41 -12.68 8.67
N ARG A 13 -4.47 -13.18 9.32
CA ARG A 13 -5.86 -12.87 8.92
C ARG A 13 -6.15 -11.36 8.99
N ILE A 14 -5.73 -10.71 10.09
CA ILE A 14 -5.88 -9.25 10.25
C ILE A 14 -5.10 -8.51 9.16
N LEU A 15 -3.90 -8.97 8.82
CA LEU A 15 -3.08 -8.36 7.77
C LEU A 15 -3.80 -8.42 6.42
N THR A 16 -4.39 -9.56 6.06
CA THR A 16 -5.14 -9.73 4.80
C THR A 16 -6.31 -8.75 4.71
N ILE A 17 -7.10 -8.63 5.79
CA ILE A 17 -8.23 -7.71 5.86
C ILE A 17 -7.75 -6.24 5.70
N ARG A 18 -6.70 -5.86 6.42
CA ARG A 18 -6.15 -4.48 6.33
C ARG A 18 -5.58 -4.18 4.94
N ALA A 19 -4.86 -5.13 4.33
CA ALA A 19 -4.33 -4.99 2.98
C ALA A 19 -5.45 -4.80 1.95
N TYR A 20 -6.58 -5.50 2.12
CA TYR A 20 -7.76 -5.31 1.29
C TYR A 20 -8.33 -3.89 1.42
N PHE A 21 -8.56 -3.42 2.65
CA PHE A 21 -9.09 -2.07 2.86
C PHE A 21 -8.15 -0.95 2.37
N ARG A 22 -6.83 -1.15 2.48
CA ARG A 22 -5.83 -0.23 1.90
C ARG A 22 -5.94 -0.20 0.38
N LYS A 23 -6.05 -1.36 -0.28
CA LYS A 23 -6.22 -1.45 -1.74
C LYS A 23 -7.51 -0.77 -2.20
N LEU A 24 -8.59 -0.83 -1.41
CA LEU A 24 -9.81 -0.09 -1.73
C LEU A 24 -9.56 1.43 -1.73
N SER A 25 -8.95 1.99 -0.68
CA SER A 25 -8.61 3.42 -0.65
C SER A 25 -7.63 3.84 -1.76
N GLU A 26 -6.73 2.95 -2.16
CA GLU A 26 -5.82 3.19 -3.29
C GLU A 26 -6.57 3.31 -4.61
N ARG A 27 -7.63 2.51 -4.81
CA ARG A 27 -8.50 2.63 -5.99
C ARG A 27 -9.26 3.95 -6.01
N ASP A 28 -9.70 4.43 -4.85
CA ASP A 28 -10.39 5.73 -4.75
C ASP A 28 -9.47 6.87 -5.22
N LEU A 29 -8.22 6.90 -4.73
CA LEU A 29 -7.19 7.84 -5.19
C LEU A 29 -6.94 7.73 -6.70
N MET A 30 -6.81 6.51 -7.21
CA MET A 30 -6.59 6.28 -8.63
C MET A 30 -7.77 6.78 -9.50
N ASN A 31 -9.00 6.63 -9.02
CA ASN A 31 -10.20 7.12 -9.70
C ASN A 31 -10.22 8.66 -9.75
N ILE A 32 -9.82 9.33 -8.67
CA ILE A 32 -9.70 10.79 -8.65
C ILE A 32 -8.61 11.24 -9.63
N ASN A 33 -7.44 10.58 -9.62
CA ASN A 33 -6.36 10.87 -10.56
C ASN A 33 -6.78 10.69 -12.02
N LYS A 34 -7.59 9.67 -12.34
CA LYS A 34 -8.16 9.51 -13.69
C LYS A 34 -9.06 10.68 -14.08
N LYS A 35 -9.88 11.20 -13.15
CA LYS A 35 -10.71 12.39 -13.41
C LYS A 35 -9.86 13.63 -13.66
N ILE A 36 -8.85 13.87 -12.82
CA ILE A 36 -7.89 14.97 -12.97
C ILE A 36 -7.17 14.86 -14.32
N SER A 37 -6.68 13.67 -14.67
CA SER A 37 -5.99 13.41 -15.94
C SER A 37 -6.85 13.74 -17.15
N LYS A 38 -8.14 13.39 -17.15
CA LYS A 38 -9.06 13.72 -18.25
C LYS A 38 -9.23 15.23 -18.43
N ILE A 39 -9.30 15.98 -17.33
CA ILE A 39 -9.42 17.45 -17.37
C ILE A 39 -8.14 18.10 -17.90
N ASN A 40 -6.98 17.58 -17.49
CA ASN A 40 -5.69 18.07 -17.97
C ASN A 40 -5.53 17.78 -19.47
N GLN A 41 -5.85 16.56 -19.92
CA GLN A 41 -5.83 16.19 -21.35
C GLN A 41 -6.71 17.10 -22.21
N PHE A 42 -7.88 17.50 -21.73
CA PHE A 42 -8.70 18.48 -22.43
C PHE A 42 -7.96 19.81 -22.60
N SER A 43 -7.33 20.30 -21.52
CA SER A 43 -6.62 21.59 -21.53
C SER A 43 -5.39 21.55 -22.44
N ASP A 44 -4.63 20.46 -22.41
CA ASP A 44 -3.45 20.23 -23.24
C ASP A 44 -3.81 20.04 -24.72
N GLY A 45 -5.03 19.59 -25.02
CA GLY A 45 -5.55 19.42 -26.37
C GLY A 45 -6.05 20.70 -27.04
N ILE A 46 -6.30 21.78 -26.28
CA ILE A 46 -6.81 23.06 -26.80
C ILE A 46 -5.97 23.62 -27.97
N PRO A 47 -4.63 23.68 -27.89
CA PRO A 47 -3.81 24.18 -29.00
C PRO A 47 -4.00 23.40 -30.31
N ASN A 48 -4.14 22.07 -30.23
CA ASN A 48 -4.36 21.24 -31.41
C ASN A 48 -5.78 21.42 -31.99
N LEU A 49 -6.77 21.60 -31.12
CA LEU A 49 -8.14 21.93 -31.53
C LEU A 49 -8.19 23.28 -32.27
N LEU A 50 -7.46 24.29 -31.77
CA LEU A 50 -7.38 25.60 -32.40
C LEU A 50 -6.65 25.59 -33.75
N LYS A 51 -5.57 24.80 -33.90
CA LYS A 51 -4.88 24.63 -35.19
C LYS A 51 -5.79 24.09 -36.29
N ASN A 52 -6.71 23.19 -35.93
CA ASN A 52 -7.67 22.62 -36.89
C ASN A 52 -8.80 23.61 -37.27
N SER A 53 -8.90 24.75 -36.58
CA SER A 53 -9.92 25.78 -36.83
C SER A 53 -9.47 26.92 -37.76
N ASN A 54 -8.27 26.84 -38.36
CA ASN A 54 -7.70 27.87 -39.23
C ASN A 54 -8.51 28.17 -40.51
N ASN A 55 -9.49 27.35 -40.88
CA ASN A 55 -10.31 27.51 -42.10
C ASN A 55 -11.72 28.10 -41.83
N PHE A 56 -12.03 28.53 -40.60
CA PHE A 56 -13.34 29.10 -40.26
C PHE A 56 -13.32 30.64 -40.27
N ASN A 57 -14.47 31.27 -40.49
CA ASN A 57 -14.60 32.74 -40.37
C ASN A 57 -14.31 33.22 -38.93
N ASP A 58 -13.72 34.41 -38.78
CA ASP A 58 -13.26 34.99 -37.52
C ASP A 58 -14.31 35.01 -36.38
N LEU A 59 -15.59 35.25 -36.71
CA LEU A 59 -16.69 35.23 -35.74
C LEU A 59 -16.91 33.85 -35.11
N TYR A 60 -16.80 32.78 -35.92
CA TYR A 60 -16.92 31.41 -35.43
C TYR A 60 -15.72 30.99 -34.58
N ILE A 61 -14.52 31.43 -34.97
CA ILE A 61 -13.29 31.19 -34.19
C ILE A 61 -13.41 31.85 -32.82
N ARG A 62 -13.90 33.10 -32.76
CA ARG A 62 -14.08 33.83 -31.49
C ARG A 62 -15.08 33.15 -30.56
N GLY A 63 -16.26 32.79 -31.07
CA GLY A 63 -17.25 32.05 -30.27
C GLY A 63 -16.76 30.68 -29.81
N TYR A 64 -15.94 30.00 -30.62
CA TYR A 64 -15.31 28.73 -30.25
C TYR A 64 -14.29 28.90 -29.11
N ILE A 65 -13.44 29.93 -29.20
CA ILE A 65 -12.47 30.28 -28.14
C ILE A 65 -13.20 30.62 -26.83
N ASP A 66 -14.28 31.41 -26.90
CA ASP A 66 -15.08 31.76 -25.72
C ASP A 66 -15.67 30.52 -25.04
N CYS A 67 -16.18 29.55 -25.83
CA CYS A 67 -16.67 28.28 -25.32
C CYS A 67 -15.56 27.45 -24.64
N LEU A 68 -14.37 27.37 -25.25
CA LEU A 68 -13.22 26.67 -24.68
C LEU A 68 -12.76 27.34 -23.37
N ASN A 69 -12.72 28.67 -23.33
CA ASN A 69 -12.37 29.45 -22.14
C ASN A 69 -13.39 29.24 -21.02
N TYR A 70 -14.68 29.28 -21.34
CA TYR A 70 -15.74 28.99 -20.38
C TYR A 70 -15.58 27.59 -19.77
N LYS A 71 -15.37 26.58 -20.62
CA LYS A 71 -15.15 25.19 -20.17
C LYS A 71 -13.87 25.06 -19.34
N LYS A 72 -12.80 25.77 -19.69
CA LYS A 72 -11.55 25.81 -18.92
C LYS A 72 -11.75 26.38 -17.51
N ILE A 73 -12.53 27.46 -17.38
CA ILE A 73 -12.88 28.04 -16.07
C ILE A 73 -13.66 27.04 -15.22
N GLN A 74 -14.65 26.35 -15.79
CA GLN A 74 -15.42 25.32 -15.08
C GLN A 74 -14.52 24.15 -14.65
N ASN A 75 -13.66 23.67 -15.54
CA ASN A 75 -12.68 22.64 -15.25
C ASN A 75 -11.74 23.01 -14.10
N PHE A 76 -11.32 24.27 -14.01
CA PHE A 76 -10.47 24.75 -12.92
C PHE A 76 -11.17 24.68 -11.55
N LYS A 77 -12.46 25.01 -11.49
CA LYS A 77 -13.27 24.85 -10.27
C LYS A 77 -13.36 23.38 -9.86
N ILE A 78 -13.68 22.50 -10.81
CA ILE A 78 -13.75 21.05 -10.58
C ILE A 78 -12.40 20.49 -10.11
N LEU A 79 -11.29 20.92 -10.70
CA LEU A 79 -9.94 20.50 -10.28
C LEU A 79 -9.63 20.90 -8.83
N LYS A 80 -10.05 22.09 -8.41
CA LYS A 80 -9.86 22.55 -7.02
C LYS A 80 -10.59 21.64 -6.04
N GLU A 81 -11.84 21.28 -6.35
CA GLU A 81 -12.64 20.35 -5.54
C GLU A 81 -12.05 18.94 -5.54
N LEU A 82 -11.67 18.41 -6.71
CA LEU A 82 -11.02 17.11 -6.83
C LEU A 82 -9.71 17.04 -6.05
N ARG A 83 -8.92 18.11 -6.03
CA ARG A 83 -7.67 18.17 -5.26
C ARG A 83 -7.92 18.17 -3.76
N LYS A 84 -8.95 18.87 -3.29
CA LYS A 84 -9.36 18.83 -1.88
C LYS A 84 -9.80 17.41 -1.50
N TYR A 85 -10.69 16.82 -2.29
CA TYR A 85 -11.17 15.46 -2.07
C TYR A 85 -10.04 14.41 -2.15
N TYR A 86 -9.08 14.61 -3.05
CA TYR A 86 -7.87 13.78 -3.13
C TYR A 86 -7.10 13.77 -1.82
N ASN A 87 -6.88 14.94 -1.21
CA ASN A 87 -6.14 15.04 0.05
C ASN A 87 -6.89 14.31 1.18
N GLU A 88 -8.22 14.48 1.27
CA GLU A 88 -9.06 13.76 2.25
C GLU A 88 -8.95 12.23 2.08
N CYS A 89 -9.04 11.73 0.84
CA CYS A 89 -8.83 10.31 0.55
C CYS A 89 -7.39 9.85 0.84
N TYR A 90 -6.40 10.73 0.64
CA TYR A 90 -5.00 10.41 0.85
C TYR A 90 -4.69 10.21 2.33
N ASP A 91 -5.23 11.06 3.20
CA ASP A 91 -5.09 10.90 4.65
C ASP A 91 -5.67 9.55 5.12
N ILE A 92 -6.85 9.19 4.63
CA ILE A 92 -7.48 7.87 4.90
C ILE A 92 -6.58 6.72 4.43
N TYR A 93 -6.00 6.84 3.22
CA TYR A 93 -5.08 5.84 2.69
C TYR A 93 -3.83 5.69 3.57
N VAL A 94 -3.23 6.81 3.98
CA VAL A 94 -2.01 6.83 4.81
C VAL A 94 -2.28 6.14 6.15
N ASP A 95 -3.42 6.40 6.78
CA ASP A 95 -3.78 5.76 8.04
C ASP A 95 -3.97 4.26 7.90
N LYS A 96 -4.67 3.82 6.84
CA LYS A 96 -4.79 2.38 6.52
C LYS A 96 -3.43 1.74 6.24
N TYR A 97 -2.55 2.42 5.52
CA TYR A 97 -1.18 1.95 5.25
C TYR A 97 -0.36 1.81 6.53
N ARG A 98 -0.40 2.80 7.43
CA ARG A 98 0.26 2.75 8.74
C ARG A 98 -0.25 1.57 9.57
N GLN A 99 -1.56 1.35 9.59
CA GLN A 99 -2.18 0.23 10.29
C GLN A 99 -1.74 -1.13 9.73
N GLU A 100 -1.65 -1.28 8.40
CA GLU A 100 -1.10 -2.49 7.76
C GLU A 100 0.36 -2.71 8.18
N LYS A 101 1.18 -1.66 8.13
CA LYS A 101 2.61 -1.70 8.46
C LYS A 101 2.86 -2.12 9.91
N LYS A 102 2.04 -1.63 10.86
CA LYS A 102 2.10 -2.05 12.27
C LYS A 102 1.91 -3.57 12.43
N ILE A 103 0.94 -4.16 11.73
CA ILE A 103 0.70 -5.61 11.78
C ILE A 103 1.87 -6.39 11.16
N LYS A 104 2.43 -5.93 10.04
CA LYS A 104 3.63 -6.54 9.43
C LYS A 104 4.80 -6.58 10.40
N ILE A 105 5.04 -5.49 11.14
CA ILE A 105 6.09 -5.44 12.16
C ILE A 105 5.81 -6.45 13.28
N LEU A 106 4.57 -6.52 13.78
CA LEU A 106 4.18 -7.49 14.81
C LEU A 106 4.41 -8.94 14.36
N ILE A 107 4.04 -9.28 13.12
CA ILE A 107 4.28 -10.62 12.55
C ILE A 107 5.78 -10.91 12.48
N LYS A 108 6.60 -9.94 12.03
CA LYS A 108 8.05 -10.08 11.98
C LYS A 108 8.64 -10.34 13.37
N THR A 109 8.26 -9.54 14.37
CA THR A 109 8.72 -9.73 15.75
C THR A 109 8.30 -11.10 16.30
N LEU A 110 7.05 -11.52 16.05
CA LEU A 110 6.56 -12.82 16.49
C LEU A 110 7.34 -13.98 15.84
N ASN A 111 7.64 -13.90 14.55
CA ASN A 111 8.45 -14.90 13.86
C ASN A 111 9.86 -14.99 14.46
N ASN A 112 10.50 -13.85 14.74
CA ASN A 112 11.81 -13.82 15.39
C ASN A 112 11.77 -14.48 16.78
N SER A 113 10.71 -14.25 17.57
CA SER A 113 10.54 -14.91 18.87
C SER A 113 10.35 -16.42 18.73
N ILE A 114 9.58 -16.88 17.74
CA ILE A 114 9.41 -18.31 17.45
C ILE A 114 10.75 -18.95 17.08
N ILE A 115 11.54 -18.32 16.22
CA ILE A 115 12.86 -18.81 15.81
C ILE A 115 13.79 -18.95 17.02
N LYS A 116 13.94 -17.88 17.82
CA LYS A 116 14.75 -17.90 19.05
C LYS A 116 14.33 -19.00 20.02
N SER A 117 13.03 -19.23 20.17
CA SER A 117 12.52 -20.29 21.06
C SER A 117 12.90 -21.69 20.58
N LYS A 118 12.96 -21.91 19.25
CA LYS A 118 13.38 -23.17 18.65
C LYS A 118 14.89 -23.38 18.80
N GLU A 119 15.68 -22.37 18.47
CA GLU A 119 17.15 -22.39 18.64
C GLU A 119 17.52 -22.74 20.09
N LYS A 120 16.87 -22.11 21.07
CA LYS A 120 17.09 -22.41 22.50
C LYS A 120 16.73 -23.87 22.84
N LYS A 121 15.64 -24.39 22.29
CA LYS A 121 15.22 -25.78 22.54
C LYS A 121 16.18 -26.79 21.91
N GLU A 122 16.64 -26.54 20.69
CA GLU A 122 17.61 -27.39 19.99
C GLU A 122 18.97 -27.38 20.69
N SER A 123 19.44 -26.21 21.16
CA SER A 123 20.65 -26.09 21.96
C SER A 123 20.58 -26.95 23.23
N LEU A 124 19.48 -26.88 23.99
CA LEU A 124 19.31 -27.66 25.21
C LEU A 124 19.33 -29.17 24.94
N LEU A 125 18.71 -29.62 23.85
CA LEU A 125 18.72 -31.04 23.47
C LEU A 125 20.13 -31.51 23.07
N LEU A 126 20.90 -30.65 22.40
CA LEU A 126 22.31 -30.91 22.08
C LEU A 126 23.16 -31.01 23.35
N ASP A 127 22.98 -30.09 24.29
CA ASP A 127 23.68 -30.10 25.58
C ASP A 127 23.36 -31.37 26.38
N GLU A 128 22.08 -31.75 26.44
CA GLU A 128 21.63 -33.00 27.06
C GLU A 128 22.25 -34.24 26.40
N TYR A 129 22.28 -34.27 25.07
CA TYR A 129 22.88 -35.37 24.32
C TYR A 129 24.39 -35.49 24.55
N VAL A 130 25.12 -34.36 24.52
CA VAL A 130 26.55 -34.33 24.80
C VAL A 130 26.82 -34.81 26.23
N ASN A 131 26.07 -34.31 27.21
CA ASN A 131 26.21 -34.74 28.61
C ASN A 131 25.94 -36.25 28.76
N TYR A 132 24.88 -36.77 28.12
CA TYR A 132 24.60 -38.20 28.11
C TYR A 132 25.78 -39.01 27.55
N LYS A 133 26.36 -38.57 26.43
CA LYS A 133 27.52 -39.24 25.81
C LYS A 133 28.77 -39.21 26.68
N VAL A 134 29.05 -38.08 27.34
CA VAL A 134 30.17 -37.97 28.29
C VAL A 134 29.97 -38.92 29.47
N CYS A 135 28.77 -38.95 30.06
CA CYS A 135 28.46 -39.87 31.15
C CYS A 135 28.57 -41.34 30.74
N GLN A 136 28.17 -41.68 29.51
CA GLN A 136 28.31 -43.03 28.97
C GLN A 136 29.79 -43.44 28.87
N ASN A 137 30.63 -42.59 28.27
CA ASN A 137 32.06 -42.87 28.13
C ASN A 137 32.77 -43.00 29.49
N LEU A 138 32.43 -42.15 30.46
CA LEU A 138 32.98 -42.23 31.83
C LEU A 138 32.63 -43.54 32.53
N ARG A 139 31.42 -44.08 32.26
CA ARG A 139 31.01 -45.38 32.79
C ARG A 139 31.83 -46.51 32.17
N ASP A 140 31.99 -46.49 30.85
CA ASP A 140 32.75 -47.50 30.12
C ASP A 140 34.26 -47.47 30.46
N GLU A 141 34.81 -46.32 30.87
CA GLU A 141 36.20 -46.20 31.36
C GLU A 141 36.39 -46.66 32.82
N SER A 142 35.29 -46.83 33.57
CA SER A 142 35.30 -47.21 34.99
C SER A 142 34.98 -48.69 35.26
N GLU A 143 34.62 -49.44 34.22
CA GLU A 143 34.48 -50.92 34.20
C GLU A 143 35.75 -51.58 33.67
#